data_AF-A0A239FSJ3-F1
#
_entry.id   AF-A0A239FSJ3-F1
#
_cell.length_a   1.000
_cell.length_b   1.000
_cell.length_c   1.000
_cell.angle_alpha   90.00
_cell.angle_beta   90.00
_cell.angle_gamma   90.00
#
_symmetry.space_group_name_H-M   'P 1'
#
loop_
_entity.id
_entity.type
_entity.pdbx_description
1 polymer ?
#
loop_
_entity_poly.entity_id
_entity_poly.type
_entity_poly.pdbx_seq_one_letter_code
_entity_poly.pdbx_strand_id
1 'polypeptide(L)' 'MPPTQHKTPDAAATARRARFGKLPERIRPDQMVQETPATAPDPARRVYSADEWLVRYCL' A
#
# COMPACT_ATOMS: atom_id res chain seq x y z
N MET A 1 31.57 29.31 -9.44
CA MET A 1 30.16 28.91 -9.25
C MET A 1 29.38 30.13 -8.77
N PRO A 2 28.19 30.43 -9.30
CA PRO A 2 27.36 31.48 -8.71
C PRO A 2 26.88 31.04 -7.32
N PRO A 3 26.72 31.96 -6.35
CA PRO A 3 26.17 31.63 -5.04
C PRO A 3 24.71 31.21 -5.22
N THR A 4 24.35 30.04 -4.67
CA THR A 4 22.96 29.58 -4.60
C THR A 4 22.17 30.56 -3.74
N GLN A 5 21.25 31.30 -4.35
CA GLN A 5 20.31 32.14 -3.61
C GLN A 5 19.43 31.25 -2.74
N HIS A 6 19.59 31.34 -1.41
CA HIS A 6 18.68 30.70 -0.48
C HIS A 6 17.32 31.40 -0.58
N LYS A 7 16.37 30.80 -1.29
CA LYS A 7 15.00 31.29 -1.38
C LYS A 7 14.32 31.13 -0.02
N THR A 8 14.05 32.24 0.65
CA THR A 8 13.25 32.27 1.89
C THR A 8 11.89 31.62 1.61
N PRO A 9 11.39 30.72 2.49
CA PRO A 9 10.09 30.09 2.29
C PRO A 9 8.97 31.14 2.25
N ASP A 10 8.11 31.06 1.23
CA ASP A 10 6.90 31.87 1.17
C ASP A 10 5.86 31.40 2.21
N ALA A 11 4.77 32.16 2.35
CA ALA A 11 3.69 31.86 3.29
C ALA A 11 3.07 30.47 3.04
N ALA A 12 2.95 30.05 1.78
CA ALA A 12 2.39 28.74 1.42
C ALA A 12 3.35 27.60 1.82
N ALA A 13 4.66 27.80 1.65
CA ALA A 13 5.69 26.86 2.12
C ALA A 13 5.66 26.73 3.64
N THR A 14 5.49 27.84 4.36
CA THR A 14 5.33 27.84 5.84
C THR A 14 4.08 27.07 6.26
N ALA A 15 2.94 27.30 5.62
CA ALA A 15 1.70 26.59 5.90
C ALA A 15 1.82 25.07 5.66
N ARG A 16 2.51 24.64 4.59
CA ARG A 16 2.79 23.22 4.32
C ARG A 16 3.71 22.62 5.37
N ARG A 17 4.77 23.32 5.77
CA ARG A 17 5.70 22.87 6.81
C ARG A 17 5.01 22.73 8.17
N ALA A 18 4.06 23.62 8.51
CA ALA A 18 3.27 23.49 9.73
C ALA A 18 2.42 22.21 9.75
N ARG A 19 1.87 21.80 8.60
CA ARG A 19 1.02 20.60 8.47
C ARG A 19 1.81 19.29 8.33
N PHE A 20 2.87 19.30 7.53
CA PHE A 20 3.57 18.10 7.08
C PHE A 20 5.08 18.13 7.39
N GLY A 21 5.55 19.09 8.19
CA GLY A 21 6.96 19.26 8.49
C GLY A 21 7.50 18.31 9.55
N LYS A 22 6.64 17.50 10.18
CA LYS A 22 7.02 16.47 11.14
C LYS A 22 6.63 15.11 10.59
N LEU A 23 7.57 14.17 10.70
CA LEU A 23 7.30 12.78 10.40
C LEU A 23 6.40 12.20 11.52
N PRO A 24 5.33 11.48 11.18
CA PRO A 24 4.57 10.71 12.16
C PRO A 24 5.44 9.68 12.88
N GLU A 25 4.95 9.18 14.01
CA GLU A 25 5.62 8.09 14.71
C GLU A 25 5.73 6.84 13.81
N ARG A 26 6.84 6.13 13.95
CA ARG A 26 7.05 4.89 13.19
C ARG A 26 6.10 3.82 13.72
N ILE A 27 5.28 3.29 12.83
CA ILE A 27 4.43 2.13 13.10
C ILE A 27 5.33 0.91 13.36
N ARG A 28 5.05 0.16 14.42
CA ARG A 28 5.81 -1.07 14.69
C ARG A 28 5.38 -2.18 13.72
N PRO A 29 6.28 -3.13 13.38
CA PRO A 29 5.95 -4.22 12.44
C PRO A 29 4.71 -5.03 12.83
N ASP A 30 4.48 -5.23 14.13
CA ASP A 30 3.30 -5.94 14.67
C ASP A 30 1.98 -5.21 14.40
N GLN A 31 2.01 -3.88 14.27
CA GLN A 31 0.83 -3.08 13.94
C GLN A 31 0.58 -2.96 12.43
N MET A 32 1.50 -3.48 11.61
CA MET A 32 1.37 -3.50 10.14
C MET A 32 0.67 -4.76 9.64
N VAL A 33 0.42 -5.75 10.51
CA VAL A 33 -0.16 -7.03 10.14
C VAL A 33 -1.50 -7.22 10.83
N GLN A 34 -2.42 -7.89 10.14
CA GLN A 34 -3.71 -8.32 10.69
C GLN A 34 -3.81 -9.83 10.55
N GLU A 35 -4.05 -10.51 11.66
CA GLU A 35 -4.32 -11.95 11.65
C GLU A 35 -5.82 -12.18 11.40
N THR A 36 -6.12 -13.15 10.54
CA THR A 36 -7.48 -13.61 10.28
C THR A 36 -7.50 -15.13 10.47
N PRO A 37 -8.46 -15.69 11.24
CA PRO A 37 -8.57 -17.13 11.39
C PRO A 37 -8.71 -17.81 10.03
N ALA A 38 -7.96 -18.90 9.82
CA ALA A 38 -8.13 -19.71 8.63
C ALA A 38 -9.52 -20.36 8.62
N THR A 39 -10.25 -20.22 7.52
CA THR A 39 -11.47 -20.98 7.27
C THR A 39 -11.14 -22.31 6.60
N ALA A 40 -11.99 -23.32 6.80
CA ALA A 40 -11.85 -24.57 6.07
C ALA A 40 -11.92 -24.28 4.56
N PRO A 41 -10.95 -24.79 3.75
CA PRO A 41 -10.98 -24.58 2.32
C PRO A 41 -12.22 -25.24 1.72
N ASP A 42 -12.89 -24.54 0.82
CA ASP A 42 -14.05 -25.07 0.10
C ASP A 42 -13.63 -26.31 -0.71
N PRO A 43 -14.22 -27.50 -0.45
CA PRO A 43 -13.86 -28.72 -1.17
C PRO A 43 -14.18 -28.63 -2.67
N ALA A 44 -15.20 -27.85 -3.08
CA ALA A 44 -15.55 -27.68 -4.49
C ALA A 44 -14.41 -27.03 -5.29
N ARG A 45 -13.59 -26.18 -4.65
CA ARG A 45 -12.40 -25.55 -5.28
C ARG A 45 -11.30 -26.54 -5.61
N ARG A 46 -11.35 -27.76 -5.08
CA ARG A 46 -10.38 -28.83 -5.37
C ARG A 46 -10.92 -29.84 -6.37
N VAL A 47 -12.18 -29.72 -6.79
CA VAL A 47 -12.76 -30.61 -7.79
C VAL A 47 -12.27 -30.16 -9.16
N TYR A 48 -11.60 -31.06 -9.88
CA TYR A 48 -11.21 -30.81 -11.26
C TYR A 48 -12.46 -30.78 -12.16
N SER A 49 -12.56 -29.76 -13.01
CA SER A 49 -13.57 -29.63 -14.06
C SER A 49 -12.89 -29.42 -15.42
N ALA A 50 -13.10 -30.38 -16.34
CA ALA A 50 -12.61 -30.24 -17.71
C ALA A 50 -13.28 -29.05 -18.42
N ASP A 51 -14.55 -28.78 -18.13
CA ASP A 51 -15.29 -27.66 -18.70
C ASP A 51 -14.70 -26.32 -18.26
N GLU A 52 -14.34 -26.17 -16.97
CA GLU A 52 -13.68 -24.93 -16.49
C GLU A 52 -12.32 -24.73 -17.17
N TRP A 53 -11.55 -25.80 -17.37
CA TRP A 53 -10.26 -25.75 -18.05
C TRP A 53 -10.40 -25.32 -19.51
N LEU A 54 -11.37 -25.90 -20.24
CA LEU A 54 -11.65 -25.53 -21.62
C LEU A 54 -12.08 -24.06 -21.75
N VAL A 55 -12.93 -23.56 -20.84
CA VAL A 55 -13.35 -22.15 -20.84
C VAL A 55 -12.19 -21.21 -20.55
N ARG A 56 -11.28 -21.55 -19.64
CA ARG A 56 -10.17 -20.67 -19.26
C ARG A 56 -9.01 -20.65 -20.28
N TYR A 57 -8.81 -21.74 -21.03
CA TYR A 57 -7.59 -21.92 -21.84
C TYR A 57 -7.82 -22.25 -23.32
N CYS A 58 -9.05 -22.54 -23.76
CA CYS A 58 -9.32 -22.97 -25.14
C CYS A 58 -10.37 -22.12 -25.88
N LEU A 59 -10.89 -21.06 -25.24
CA LEU A 59 -11.83 -20.08 -25.81
C LEU A 59 -11.14 -18.74 -26.05
#